data_AF-A0A8H6SSS2-F1
#
_entry.id   AF-A0A8H6SSS2-F1
#
_cell.length_a   1.000
_cell.length_b   1.000
_cell.length_c   1.000
_cell.angle_alpha   90.00
_cell.angle_beta   90.00
_cell.angle_gamma   90.00
#
_symmetry.space_group_name_H-M   'P 1'
#
loop_
_entity.id
_entity.type
_entity.pdbx_description
1 polymer ?
#
loop_
_entity_poly.entity_id
_entity_poly.type
_entity_poly.pdbx_seq_one_letter_code
_entity_poly.pdbx_strand_id
1 'polypeptide(L)'
;MGSSLENLRNHLRIKYYLLLNKELHVRHQAANTRARTVIARNESQISLFTDMYQIAWFAVLQIEGGDEAKVGFHCLQREDIRLSERLREERQEKRLAAIRAEEGWLSEEELEADARGAEDPDEADTFFMQGTNQTVMSWIWRGTKAGGSEAAMLEAVRIEWCKASSRTRRWEEEVLILTEETRRVPVSHEHSARVWDERAKNVPIGLMPVDEAEGMMARVEESAPRVVDEDEEMPPPGVSAKSWGKRKSKR
;
A
#
# COMPACT_ATOMS: atom_id res chain seq x y z
N MET A 1 -29.69 16.02 13.43
CA MET A 1 -29.29 15.78 12.02
C MET A 1 -27.81 15.97 11.78
N GLY A 2 -27.23 17.15 12.08
CA GLY A 2 -25.80 17.40 11.82
C GLY A 2 -24.86 16.39 12.51
N SER A 3 -25.13 16.04 13.78
CA SER A 3 -24.34 15.05 14.52
C SER A 3 -24.43 13.63 13.95
N SER A 4 -25.61 13.17 13.49
CA SER A 4 -25.74 11.83 12.90
C SER A 4 -25.03 11.72 11.55
N LEU A 5 -25.09 12.77 10.73
CA LEU A 5 -24.35 12.83 9.47
C LEU A 5 -22.83 12.86 9.70
N GLU A 6 -22.36 13.61 10.71
CA GLU A 6 -20.94 13.65 11.07
C GLU A 6 -20.44 12.29 11.58
N ASN A 7 -21.22 11.63 12.44
CA ASN A 7 -20.91 10.28 12.91
C ASN A 7 -20.91 9.25 11.76
N LEU A 8 -21.83 9.36 10.81
CA LEU A 8 -21.86 8.51 9.62
C LEU A 8 -20.58 8.69 8.78
N ARG A 9 -20.17 9.93 8.51
CA ARG A 9 -18.91 10.24 7.81
C ARG A 9 -17.70 9.65 8.53
N ASN A 10 -17.64 9.81 9.85
CA ASN A 10 -16.55 9.26 10.66
C ASN A 10 -16.50 7.73 10.58
N HIS A 11 -17.64 7.05 10.65
CA HIS A 11 -17.68 5.60 10.54
C HIS A 11 -17.32 5.10 9.14
N LEU A 12 -17.69 5.84 8.08
CA LEU A 12 -17.24 5.54 6.71
C LEU A 12 -15.71 5.69 6.57
N ARG A 13 -15.11 6.73 7.15
CA ARG A 13 -13.63 6.87 7.20
C ARG A 13 -12.99 5.72 7.97
N ILE A 14 -13.56 5.32 9.10
CA ILE A 14 -13.06 4.18 9.88
C ILE A 14 -13.17 2.89 9.05
N LYS A 15 -14.28 2.65 8.34
CA LYS A 15 -14.44 1.48 7.46
C LYS A 15 -13.29 1.40 6.45
N TYR A 16 -12.95 2.53 5.81
CA TYR A 16 -11.82 2.58 4.88
C TYR A 16 -10.50 2.16 5.52
N TYR A 17 -10.13 2.77 6.65
CA TYR A 17 -8.87 2.42 7.32
C TYR A 17 -8.84 0.97 7.81
N LEU A 18 -9.97 0.43 8.26
CA LEU A 18 -10.08 -0.98 8.65
C LEU A 18 -9.88 -1.92 7.46
N LEU A 19 -10.44 -1.59 6.30
CA LEU A 19 -10.24 -2.36 5.07
C LEU A 19 -8.79 -2.30 4.60
N LEU A 20 -8.18 -1.11 4.59
CA LEU A 20 -6.78 -0.92 4.22
C LEU A 20 -5.83 -1.69 5.14
N ASN A 21 -6.01 -1.57 6.46
CA ASN A 21 -5.21 -2.32 7.45
C ASN A 21 -5.39 -3.83 7.28
N LYS A 22 -6.61 -4.29 7.01
CA LYS A 22 -6.87 -5.71 6.74
C LYS A 22 -6.12 -6.21 5.48
N GLU A 23 -6.03 -5.41 4.44
CA GLU A 23 -5.30 -5.75 3.21
C GLU A 23 -3.79 -5.80 3.46
N LEU A 24 -3.23 -4.75 4.07
CA LEU A 24 -1.78 -4.59 4.24
C LEU A 24 -1.17 -5.45 5.35
N HIS A 25 -1.88 -5.66 6.46
CA HIS A 25 -1.28 -6.17 7.70
C HIS A 25 -1.92 -7.44 8.25
N VAL A 26 -3.16 -7.77 7.88
CA VAL A 26 -3.84 -8.93 8.46
C VAL A 26 -3.50 -10.20 7.68
N ARG A 27 -2.61 -11.00 8.27
CA ARG A 27 -2.26 -12.34 7.78
C ARG A 27 -2.80 -13.42 8.73
N HIS A 28 -3.05 -14.62 8.19
CA HIS A 28 -3.54 -15.80 8.92
C HIS A 28 -4.99 -15.73 9.45
N GLN A 29 -5.57 -16.90 9.74
CA GLN A 29 -7.00 -17.08 10.02
C GLN A 29 -7.48 -16.33 11.27
N ALA A 30 -6.78 -16.46 12.40
CA ALA A 30 -7.24 -15.87 13.67
C ALA A 30 -7.25 -14.34 13.66
N ALA A 31 -6.31 -13.70 12.96
CA ALA A 31 -6.29 -12.26 12.79
C ALA A 31 -7.39 -11.81 11.80
N ASN A 32 -7.63 -12.59 10.76
CA ASN A 32 -8.71 -12.34 9.79
C ASN A 32 -10.09 -12.34 10.48
N THR A 33 -10.38 -13.34 11.32
CA THR A 33 -11.64 -13.38 12.08
C THR A 33 -11.82 -12.15 12.96
N ARG A 34 -10.77 -11.72 13.68
CA ARG A 34 -10.82 -10.51 14.51
C ARG A 34 -11.07 -9.26 13.68
N ALA A 35 -10.36 -9.10 12.57
CA ALA A 35 -10.55 -7.96 11.66
C ALA A 35 -11.98 -7.92 11.11
N ARG A 36 -12.53 -9.07 10.70
CA ARG A 36 -13.93 -9.18 10.24
C ARG A 36 -14.93 -8.78 11.32
N THR A 37 -14.73 -9.18 12.57
CA THR A 37 -15.60 -8.78 13.68
C THR A 37 -15.58 -7.27 13.91
N VAL A 38 -14.40 -6.63 13.82
CA VAL A 38 -14.28 -5.17 13.96
C VAL A 38 -14.96 -4.45 12.79
N ILE A 39 -14.79 -4.93 11.57
CA ILE A 39 -15.47 -4.39 10.38
C ILE A 39 -16.99 -4.53 10.52
N ALA A 40 -17.49 -5.71 10.88
CA ALA A 40 -18.93 -5.94 11.07
C ALA A 40 -19.53 -5.04 12.16
N ARG A 41 -18.78 -4.79 13.24
CA ARG A 41 -19.19 -3.81 14.28
C ARG A 41 -19.24 -2.39 13.74
N ASN A 42 -18.30 -2.00 12.87
CA ASN A 42 -18.34 -0.69 12.25
C ASN A 42 -19.54 -0.57 11.28
N GLU A 43 -19.83 -1.61 10.51
CA GLU A 43 -20.99 -1.64 9.61
C GLU A 43 -22.31 -1.50 10.35
N SER A 44 -22.45 -2.11 11.53
CA SER A 44 -23.65 -1.91 12.36
C SER A 44 -23.79 -0.49 12.92
N GLN A 45 -22.68 0.21 13.14
CA GLN A 45 -22.73 1.64 13.47
C GLN A 45 -23.14 2.49 12.27
N ILE A 46 -22.65 2.16 11.07
CA ILE A 46 -23.05 2.83 9.83
C ILE A 46 -24.56 2.71 9.62
N SER A 47 -25.13 1.52 9.79
CA SER A 47 -26.58 1.32 9.68
C SER A 47 -27.33 2.11 10.76
N LEU A 48 -26.87 2.08 12.01
CA LEU A 48 -27.49 2.84 13.11
C LEU A 48 -27.55 4.34 12.82
N PHE A 49 -26.44 4.95 12.39
CA PHE A 49 -26.41 6.40 12.11
C PHE A 49 -27.19 6.76 10.85
N THR A 50 -27.29 5.84 9.89
CA THR A 50 -28.17 5.96 8.72
C THR A 50 -29.63 6.05 9.17
N ASP A 51 -30.08 5.09 9.98
CA ASP A 51 -31.46 5.03 10.47
C ASP A 51 -31.80 6.27 11.30
N MET A 52 -30.89 6.68 12.20
CA MET A 52 -31.06 7.91 12.98
C MET A 52 -31.19 9.16 12.11
N TYR A 53 -30.40 9.26 11.04
CA TYR A 53 -30.51 10.37 10.11
C TYR A 53 -31.85 10.35 9.38
N GLN A 54 -32.28 9.18 8.88
CA GLN A 54 -33.55 9.03 8.18
C GLN A 54 -34.74 9.34 9.08
N ILE A 55 -34.77 8.81 10.30
CA ILE A 55 -35.83 9.10 11.29
C ILE A 55 -35.91 10.61 11.57
N ALA A 56 -34.75 11.25 11.79
CA ALA A 56 -34.73 12.69 11.98
C ALA A 56 -35.25 13.43 10.74
N TRP A 57 -34.85 13.02 9.55
CA TRP A 57 -35.27 13.63 8.28
C TRP A 57 -36.77 13.53 8.08
N PHE A 58 -37.35 12.35 8.32
CA PHE A 58 -38.79 12.16 8.31
C PHE A 58 -39.50 13.04 9.34
N ALA A 59 -38.95 13.18 10.56
CA ALA A 59 -39.55 14.05 11.57
C ALA A 59 -39.62 15.52 11.11
N VAL A 60 -38.59 16.03 10.43
CA VAL A 60 -38.62 17.41 9.87
C VAL A 60 -39.56 17.50 8.67
N LEU A 61 -39.59 16.49 7.81
CA LEU A 61 -40.54 16.43 6.70
C LEU A 61 -42.00 16.49 7.20
N GLN A 62 -42.32 15.81 8.30
CA GLN A 62 -43.64 15.86 8.92
C GLN A 62 -43.97 17.25 9.48
N ILE A 63 -43.00 17.95 10.07
CA ILE A 63 -43.18 19.32 10.57
C ILE A 63 -43.45 20.29 9.42
N GLU A 64 -42.76 20.13 8.28
CA GLU A 64 -42.90 20.98 7.09
C GLU A 64 -44.11 20.61 6.21
N GLY A 65 -44.99 19.72 6.68
CA GLY A 65 -46.21 19.34 5.97
C GLY A 65 -45.98 18.52 4.70
N GLY A 66 -44.84 17.81 4.61
CA GLY A 66 -44.51 16.94 3.47
C GLY A 66 -43.79 17.64 2.32
N ASP A 67 -43.43 18.90 2.45
CA ASP A 67 -42.71 19.66 1.42
C ASP A 67 -41.19 19.46 1.53
N GLU A 68 -40.63 18.59 0.69
CA GLU A 68 -39.18 18.28 0.69
C GLU A 68 -38.30 19.50 0.43
N ALA A 69 -38.78 20.50 -0.33
CA ALA A 69 -38.00 21.69 -0.64
C ALA A 69 -37.74 22.56 0.59
N LYS A 70 -38.58 22.46 1.62
CA LYS A 70 -38.47 23.24 2.87
C LYS A 70 -37.60 22.58 3.93
N VAL A 71 -37.34 21.28 3.83
CA VAL A 71 -36.52 20.52 4.79
C VAL A 71 -35.06 20.99 4.81
N GLY A 72 -34.57 21.56 3.70
CA GLY A 72 -33.21 22.13 3.60
C GLY A 72 -32.06 21.11 3.62
N PHE A 73 -32.37 19.83 3.86
CA PHE A 73 -31.42 18.71 3.84
C PHE A 73 -31.88 17.63 2.87
N HIS A 74 -30.93 17.02 2.15
CA HIS A 74 -31.22 15.91 1.24
C HIS A 74 -31.58 14.63 2.01
N CYS A 75 -32.51 13.86 1.46
CA CYS A 75 -32.79 12.50 1.91
C CYS A 75 -31.56 11.62 1.64
N LEU A 76 -31.16 10.83 2.64
CA LEU A 76 -29.99 9.96 2.55
C LEU A 76 -30.37 8.66 1.82
N GLN A 77 -29.88 8.51 0.60
CA GLN A 77 -30.08 7.30 -0.21
C GLN A 77 -28.98 6.27 0.06
N ARG A 78 -29.24 5.00 -0.26
CA ARG A 78 -28.24 3.92 -0.14
C ARG A 78 -27.03 4.19 -1.02
N GLU A 79 -27.25 4.86 -2.16
CA GLU A 79 -26.24 5.30 -3.12
C GLU A 79 -25.27 6.33 -2.53
N ASP A 80 -25.71 7.09 -1.53
CA ASP A 80 -24.89 8.13 -0.89
C ASP A 80 -23.99 7.55 0.20
N ILE A 81 -24.40 6.44 0.83
CA ILE A 81 -23.65 5.67 1.83
C ILE A 81 -22.67 4.73 1.12
N ARG A 82 -21.93 5.29 0.17
CA ARG A 82 -20.88 4.58 -0.54
C ARG A 82 -19.55 5.07 0.00
N LEU A 83 -18.81 4.14 0.60
CA LEU A 83 -17.37 4.17 0.44
C LEU A 83 -17.10 3.85 -1.04
N SER A 84 -16.01 4.31 -1.64
CA SER A 84 -15.70 4.08 -3.06
C SER A 84 -15.38 2.60 -3.41
N GLU A 85 -16.21 1.68 -2.93
CA GLU A 85 -16.20 0.21 -3.03
C GLU A 85 -16.42 -0.22 -4.49
N ARG A 86 -17.23 0.55 -5.25
CA ARG A 86 -17.44 0.36 -6.70
C ARG A 86 -16.13 0.33 -7.50
N LEU A 87 -15.11 1.09 -7.11
CA LEU A 87 -13.81 1.06 -7.80
C LEU A 87 -12.95 -0.13 -7.38
N ARG A 88 -13.10 -0.65 -6.16
CA ARG A 88 -12.47 -1.90 -5.76
C ARG A 88 -13.07 -3.06 -6.53
N GLU A 89 -14.40 -3.12 -6.62
CA GLU A 89 -15.14 -4.10 -7.41
C GLU A 89 -14.81 -3.99 -8.90
N GLU A 90 -14.87 -2.80 -9.50
CA GLU A 90 -14.50 -2.59 -10.91
C GLU A 90 -13.01 -2.88 -11.19
N ARG A 91 -12.10 -2.62 -10.24
CA ARG A 91 -10.67 -2.96 -10.36
C ARG A 91 -10.45 -4.47 -10.22
N GLN A 92 -11.16 -5.12 -9.30
CA GLN A 92 -11.16 -6.59 -9.16
C GLN A 92 -11.74 -7.25 -10.41
N GLU A 93 -12.85 -6.75 -10.94
CA GLU A 93 -13.45 -7.23 -12.19
C GLU A 93 -12.51 -7.01 -13.37
N LYS A 94 -11.82 -5.86 -13.46
CA LYS A 94 -10.81 -5.63 -14.50
C LYS A 94 -9.60 -6.55 -14.33
N ARG A 95 -9.17 -6.84 -13.10
CA ARG A 95 -8.08 -7.80 -12.83
C ARG A 95 -8.50 -9.22 -13.19
N LEU A 96 -9.69 -9.65 -12.78
CA LEU A 96 -10.27 -10.94 -13.15
C LEU A 96 -10.50 -11.05 -14.66
N ALA A 97 -10.91 -9.98 -15.32
CA ALA A 97 -11.06 -9.93 -16.76
C ALA A 97 -9.72 -9.97 -17.49
N ALA A 98 -8.67 -9.34 -16.93
CA ALA A 98 -7.31 -9.41 -17.46
C ALA A 98 -6.74 -10.83 -17.31
N ILE A 99 -6.88 -11.46 -16.14
CA ILE A 99 -6.45 -12.84 -15.93
C ILE A 99 -7.27 -13.78 -16.83
N ARG A 100 -8.60 -13.58 -16.95
CA ARG A 100 -9.46 -14.35 -17.86
C ARG A 100 -9.13 -14.14 -19.34
N ALA A 101 -8.54 -13.00 -19.70
CA ALA A 101 -8.11 -12.71 -21.07
C ALA A 101 -6.69 -13.26 -21.36
N GLU A 102 -5.84 -13.33 -20.35
CA GLU A 102 -4.47 -13.85 -20.43
C GLU A 102 -4.45 -15.40 -20.34
N GLU A 103 -5.31 -15.97 -19.49
CA GLU A 103 -5.47 -17.41 -19.28
C GLU A 103 -6.78 -17.89 -19.94
N GLY A 104 -6.69 -18.22 -21.22
CA GLY A 104 -7.70 -19.04 -21.87
C GLY A 104 -7.76 -20.42 -21.20
N TRP A 105 -8.67 -20.58 -20.23
CA TRP A 105 -8.98 -21.79 -19.45
C TRP A 105 -7.98 -22.21 -18.36
N LEU A 106 -8.20 -21.73 -17.13
CA LEU A 106 -7.89 -22.44 -15.88
C LEU A 106 -9.09 -22.36 -14.91
N SER A 107 -9.20 -23.37 -14.04
CA SER A 107 -10.34 -23.59 -13.14
C SER A 107 -10.44 -22.49 -12.06
N GLU A 108 -11.65 -22.22 -11.58
CA GLU A 108 -11.99 -21.25 -10.52
C GLU A 108 -11.15 -21.43 -9.24
N GLU A 109 -10.64 -22.65 -9.01
CA GLU A 109 -9.89 -23.06 -7.82
C GLU A 109 -8.37 -22.69 -7.88
N GLU A 110 -7.79 -22.54 -9.07
CA GLU A 110 -6.37 -22.15 -9.25
C GLU A 110 -6.17 -20.62 -9.17
N LEU A 111 -7.19 -19.85 -9.54
CA LEU A 111 -7.22 -18.37 -9.43
C LEU A 111 -7.16 -17.86 -7.98
N GLU A 112 -7.70 -18.61 -7.02
CA GLU A 112 -7.66 -18.25 -5.58
C GLU A 112 -6.29 -18.52 -4.93
N ALA A 113 -5.45 -19.34 -5.56
CA ALA A 113 -4.12 -19.67 -5.07
C ALA A 113 -3.08 -18.61 -5.47
N ASP A 114 -3.16 -18.07 -6.68
CA ASP A 114 -2.14 -17.17 -7.24
C ASP A 114 -2.37 -15.68 -6.91
N ALA A 115 -3.59 -15.31 -6.50
CA ALA A 115 -3.91 -13.95 -6.03
C ALA A 115 -3.22 -13.55 -4.70
N ARG A 116 -2.46 -14.44 -4.07
CA ARG A 116 -1.74 -14.19 -2.81
C ARG A 116 -0.28 -13.72 -2.98
N GLY A 117 0.25 -13.69 -4.21
CA GLY A 117 1.69 -13.53 -4.45
C GLY A 117 2.17 -12.21 -5.08
N ALA A 118 1.29 -11.40 -5.67
CA ALA A 118 1.70 -10.18 -6.38
C ALA A 118 0.84 -8.97 -5.97
N GLU A 119 1.24 -8.33 -4.88
CA GLU A 119 0.88 -6.96 -4.53
C GLU A 119 2.17 -6.14 -4.64
N ASP A 120 2.24 -5.25 -5.63
CA ASP A 120 3.24 -4.19 -5.66
C ASP A 120 2.88 -3.21 -4.53
N PRO A 121 3.66 -3.10 -3.44
CA PRO A 121 3.26 -2.38 -2.23
C PRO A 121 3.10 -0.87 -2.43
N ASP A 122 3.63 -0.33 -3.52
CA ASP A 122 3.77 1.12 -3.73
C ASP A 122 2.52 1.78 -4.34
N GLU A 123 1.52 1.03 -4.80
CA GLU A 123 0.29 1.59 -5.40
C GLU A 123 -0.96 1.57 -4.50
N ALA A 124 -0.84 1.14 -3.24
CA ALA A 124 -2.01 0.91 -2.39
C ALA A 124 -2.65 2.17 -1.77
N ASP A 125 -1.99 3.34 -1.79
CA ASP A 125 -2.42 4.45 -0.91
C ASP A 125 -2.56 5.85 -1.56
N THR A 126 -2.70 5.93 -2.87
CA THR A 126 -2.92 7.22 -3.55
C THR A 126 -4.39 7.63 -3.67
N PHE A 127 -5.37 6.90 -3.11
CA PHE A 127 -6.80 7.19 -3.31
C PHE A 127 -7.28 8.51 -2.66
N PHE A 128 -6.67 8.93 -1.55
CA PHE A 128 -6.94 10.26 -0.93
C PHE A 128 -5.96 11.35 -1.39
N MET A 129 -4.82 11.01 -2.01
CA MET A 129 -3.79 11.96 -2.47
C MET A 129 -3.89 12.29 -3.97
N GLN A 130 -4.42 11.38 -4.79
CA GLN A 130 -4.77 11.65 -6.18
C GLN A 130 -6.27 11.90 -6.26
N GLY A 131 -6.65 13.15 -6.49
CA GLY A 131 -8.00 13.49 -6.92
C GLY A 131 -8.25 12.85 -8.28
N THR A 132 -8.74 11.61 -8.30
CA THR A 132 -9.23 11.00 -9.53
C THR A 132 -10.49 11.76 -9.94
N ASN A 133 -10.35 12.48 -11.04
CA ASN A 133 -11.33 13.33 -11.70
C ASN A 133 -12.56 12.58 -12.25
N GLN A 134 -12.78 11.31 -11.89
CA GLN A 134 -13.86 10.46 -12.41
C GLN A 134 -14.96 10.14 -11.41
N THR A 135 -14.75 10.36 -10.10
CA THR A 135 -15.75 10.05 -9.08
C THR A 135 -16.41 11.32 -8.55
N VAL A 136 -17.69 11.48 -8.89
CA VAL A 136 -18.55 12.51 -8.32
C VAL A 136 -18.74 12.19 -6.82
N MET A 137 -17.97 12.85 -5.95
CA MET A 137 -18.05 12.73 -4.49
C MET A 137 -19.52 12.84 -4.02
N SER A 138 -20.02 11.88 -3.23
CA SER A 138 -21.43 11.95 -2.77
C SER A 138 -21.68 13.25 -2.00
N TRP A 139 -22.92 13.76 -2.05
CA TRP A 139 -23.26 15.05 -1.44
C TRP A 139 -23.01 15.05 0.08
N ILE A 140 -23.05 13.88 0.72
CA ILE A 140 -22.68 13.75 2.12
C ILE A 140 -21.24 14.22 2.39
N TRP A 141 -20.36 14.28 1.40
CA TRP A 141 -19.02 14.85 1.51
C TRP A 141 -18.92 16.30 1.01
N ARG A 142 -19.95 16.79 0.32
CA ARG A 142 -20.05 18.17 -0.14
C ARG A 142 -20.67 19.03 0.95
N GLY A 143 -20.09 20.20 1.19
CA GLY A 143 -20.76 21.20 2.01
C GLY A 143 -20.63 21.02 3.53
N THR A 144 -19.50 20.54 4.04
CA THR A 144 -18.94 21.32 5.16
C THR A 144 -18.59 22.69 4.57
N LYS A 145 -19.54 23.64 4.63
CA LYS A 145 -19.11 25.04 4.76
C LYS A 145 -18.04 25.00 5.85
N ALA A 146 -16.88 25.61 5.61
CA ALA A 146 -15.85 25.76 6.62
C ALA A 146 -16.45 26.59 7.77
N GLY A 147 -17.24 25.94 8.61
CA GLY A 147 -17.85 26.45 9.82
C GLY A 147 -16.96 26.13 11.02
N GLY A 148 -15.69 25.81 10.77
CA GLY A 148 -14.67 25.89 11.79
C GLY A 148 -14.36 27.37 12.01
N SER A 149 -14.27 27.77 13.28
CA SER A 149 -13.62 29.03 13.65
C SER A 149 -12.25 29.12 12.96
N GLU A 150 -11.82 30.32 12.59
CA GLU A 150 -10.47 30.58 12.04
C GLU A 150 -9.38 29.89 12.87
N ALA A 151 -9.56 29.84 14.19
CA ALA A 151 -8.68 29.12 15.11
C ALA A 151 -8.57 27.61 14.80
N ALA A 152 -9.68 26.94 14.51
CA ALA A 152 -9.69 25.51 14.16
C ALA A 152 -9.05 25.26 12.78
N MET A 153 -9.22 26.20 11.84
CA MET A 153 -8.55 26.13 10.54
C MET A 153 -7.03 26.31 10.69
N LEU A 154 -6.58 27.30 11.47
CA LEU A 154 -5.17 27.51 11.76
C LEU A 154 -4.55 26.32 12.50
N GLU A 155 -5.29 25.71 13.43
CA GLU A 155 -4.85 24.50 14.13
C GLU A 155 -4.70 23.32 13.16
N ALA A 156 -5.66 23.10 12.27
CA ALA A 156 -5.56 22.06 11.23
C ALA A 156 -4.34 22.29 10.32
N VAL A 157 -4.09 23.54 9.88
CA VAL A 157 -2.91 23.89 9.09
C VAL A 157 -1.61 23.64 9.86
N ARG A 158 -1.55 23.97 11.16
CA ARG A 158 -0.39 23.70 12.01
C ARG A 158 -0.15 22.20 12.16
N ILE A 159 -1.19 21.41 12.36
CA ILE A 159 -1.09 19.95 12.45
C ILE A 159 -0.54 19.38 11.14
N GLU A 160 -1.08 19.80 9.99
CA GLU A 160 -0.60 19.34 8.70
C GLU A 160 0.83 19.79 8.41
N TRP A 161 1.22 21.00 8.82
CA TRP A 161 2.60 21.46 8.76
C TRP A 161 3.53 20.62 9.64
N CYS A 162 3.15 20.32 10.89
CA CYS A 162 3.92 19.45 11.78
C CYS A 162 4.07 18.04 11.21
N LYS A 163 3.02 17.48 10.60
CA LYS A 163 3.07 16.18 9.92
C LYS A 163 4.01 16.22 8.72
N ALA A 164 3.89 17.23 7.86
CA ALA A 164 4.76 17.40 6.70
C ALA A 164 6.23 17.58 7.12
N SER A 165 6.50 18.45 8.10
CA SER A 165 7.84 18.67 8.64
C SER A 165 8.43 17.40 9.27
N SER A 166 7.64 16.62 9.99
CA SER A 166 8.09 15.33 10.56
C SER A 166 8.42 14.32 9.47
N ARG A 167 7.64 14.26 8.38
CA ARG A 167 7.95 13.41 7.22
C ARG A 167 9.24 13.85 6.54
N THR A 168 9.43 15.15 6.33
CA THR A 168 10.67 15.69 5.75
C THR A 168 11.89 15.33 6.60
N ARG A 169 11.83 15.50 7.92
CA ARG A 169 12.93 15.14 8.82
C ARG A 169 13.25 13.65 8.79
N ARG A 170 12.21 12.79 8.82
CA ARG A 170 12.41 11.33 8.69
C ARG A 170 13.07 10.99 7.36
N TRP A 171 12.60 11.60 6.27
CA TRP A 171 13.17 11.38 4.95
C TRP A 171 14.64 11.82 4.88
N GLU A 172 15.00 12.95 5.50
CA GLU A 172 16.39 13.39 5.62
C GLU A 172 17.25 12.36 6.39
N GLU A 173 16.74 11.81 7.50
CA GLU A 173 17.41 10.73 8.24
C GLU A 173 17.55 9.45 7.39
N GLU A 174 16.50 9.04 6.69
CA GLU A 174 16.51 7.87 5.80
C GLU A 174 17.52 8.03 4.67
N VAL A 175 17.61 9.21 4.05
CA VAL A 175 18.62 9.50 3.01
C VAL A 175 20.04 9.39 3.58
N LEU A 176 20.28 9.90 4.79
CA LEU A 176 21.59 9.78 5.45
C LEU A 176 21.92 8.32 5.78
N ILE A 177 20.96 7.55 6.28
CA ILE A 177 21.12 6.12 6.57
C ILE A 177 21.42 5.35 5.29
N LEU A 178 20.64 5.53 4.23
CA LEU A 178 20.81 4.85 2.95
C LEU A 178 22.19 5.18 2.32
N THR A 179 22.63 6.43 2.42
CA THR A 179 23.96 6.84 1.94
C THR A 179 25.07 6.11 2.71
N GLU A 180 24.93 5.94 4.02
CA GLU A 180 25.92 5.21 4.80
C GLU A 180 25.80 3.68 4.60
N GLU A 181 24.61 3.14 4.36
CA GLU A 181 24.40 1.73 4.02
C GLU A 181 25.05 1.39 2.67
N THR A 182 24.82 2.18 1.63
CA THR A 182 25.47 1.99 0.32
C THR A 182 26.99 2.02 0.43
N ARG A 183 27.56 2.76 1.39
CA ARG A 183 29.01 2.75 1.68
C ARG A 183 29.46 1.52 2.47
N ARG A 184 28.69 1.05 3.45
CA ARG A 184 29.10 -0.03 4.36
C ARG A 184 28.81 -1.43 3.84
N VAL A 185 27.75 -1.61 3.05
CA VAL A 185 27.32 -2.91 2.52
C VAL A 185 28.42 -3.58 1.71
N PRO A 186 29.08 -2.91 0.73
CA PRO A 186 30.19 -3.52 -0.02
C PRO A 186 31.35 -3.94 0.89
N VAL A 187 31.77 -3.07 1.81
CA VAL A 187 32.87 -3.36 2.76
C VAL A 187 32.54 -4.55 3.65
N SER A 188 31.28 -4.67 4.09
CA SER A 188 30.83 -5.81 4.88
C SER A 188 30.78 -7.10 4.05
N HIS A 189 30.42 -7.01 2.76
CA HIS A 189 30.46 -8.14 1.84
C HIS A 189 31.88 -8.58 1.52
N GLU A 190 32.81 -7.64 1.29
CA GLU A 190 34.25 -7.93 1.12
C GLU A 190 34.84 -8.62 2.37
N HIS A 191 34.52 -8.11 3.55
CA HIS A 191 34.93 -8.73 4.81
C HIS A 191 34.37 -10.16 4.93
N SER A 192 33.08 -10.35 4.61
CA SER A 192 32.45 -11.67 4.64
C SER A 192 33.06 -12.62 3.62
N ALA A 193 33.34 -12.15 2.40
CA ALA A 193 34.01 -12.91 1.35
C ALA A 193 35.41 -13.36 1.82
N ARG A 194 36.19 -12.45 2.40
CA ARG A 194 37.50 -12.79 2.97
C ARG A 194 37.42 -13.83 4.08
N VAL A 195 36.44 -13.74 4.97
CA VAL A 195 36.22 -14.74 6.03
C VAL A 195 35.90 -16.10 5.42
N TRP A 196 35.11 -16.15 4.34
CA TRP A 196 34.82 -17.39 3.62
C TRP A 196 36.06 -17.93 2.87
N ASP A 197 36.86 -17.08 2.24
CA ASP A 197 38.14 -17.47 1.60
C ASP A 197 39.13 -18.06 2.61
N GLU A 198 39.25 -17.45 3.78
CA GLU A 198 40.10 -17.95 4.87
C GLU A 198 39.59 -19.30 5.38
N ARG A 199 38.26 -19.51 5.42
CA ARG A 199 37.67 -20.81 5.77
C ARG A 199 37.93 -21.86 4.69
N ALA A 200 37.80 -21.52 3.41
CA ALA A 200 38.10 -22.41 2.30
C ALA A 200 39.57 -22.88 2.33
N LYS A 201 40.51 -21.96 2.58
CA LYS A 201 41.95 -22.27 2.70
C LYS A 201 42.29 -23.17 3.90
N ASN A 202 41.49 -23.11 4.96
CA ASN A 202 41.67 -23.90 6.17
C ASN A 202 40.91 -25.24 6.15
N VAL A 203 40.23 -25.59 5.05
CA VAL A 203 39.66 -26.93 4.87
C VAL A 203 40.82 -27.94 4.84
N PRO A 204 40.85 -28.94 5.74
CA PRO A 204 41.96 -29.88 5.82
C PRO A 204 41.91 -30.91 4.69
N ILE A 205 42.42 -30.51 3.52
CA ILE A 205 42.58 -31.37 2.34
C ILE A 205 43.62 -32.43 2.68
N GLY A 206 43.17 -33.66 2.97
CA GLY A 206 44.02 -34.82 3.30
C GLY A 206 43.72 -35.51 4.63
N LEU A 207 42.93 -34.91 5.53
CA LEU A 207 42.42 -35.56 6.76
C LEU A 207 41.02 -36.14 6.59
N MET A 208 40.39 -35.89 5.44
CA MET A 208 39.03 -36.30 5.10
C MET A 208 38.97 -36.84 3.65
N PRO A 209 37.97 -37.67 3.31
CA PRO A 209 37.72 -38.12 1.94
C PRO A 209 37.58 -36.95 0.97
N VAL A 210 38.12 -37.09 -0.25
CA VAL A 210 38.21 -36.03 -1.26
C VAL A 210 36.83 -35.44 -1.60
N ASP A 211 35.81 -36.30 -1.71
CA ASP A 211 34.43 -35.92 -2.02
C ASP A 211 33.80 -35.01 -0.95
N GLU A 212 34.15 -35.21 0.32
CA GLU A 212 33.68 -34.39 1.43
C GLU A 212 34.40 -33.04 1.50
N ALA A 213 35.68 -33.01 1.14
CA ALA A 213 36.46 -31.77 1.04
C ALA A 213 36.00 -30.90 -0.16
N GLU A 214 35.71 -31.52 -1.31
CA GLU A 214 35.14 -30.84 -2.48
C GLU A 214 33.73 -30.30 -2.18
N GLY A 215 32.89 -31.06 -1.46
CA GLY A 215 31.57 -30.59 -1.04
C GLY A 215 31.61 -29.41 -0.06
N MET A 216 32.59 -29.38 0.86
CA MET A 216 32.79 -28.24 1.75
C MET A 216 33.30 -27.00 1.01
N MET A 217 34.22 -27.18 0.05
CA MET A 217 34.72 -26.09 -0.80
C MET A 217 33.61 -25.50 -1.67
N ALA A 218 32.82 -26.33 -2.35
CA ALA A 218 31.70 -25.89 -3.18
C ALA A 218 30.64 -25.14 -2.37
N ARG A 219 30.33 -25.61 -1.15
CA ARG A 219 29.39 -24.93 -0.25
C ARG A 219 29.91 -23.56 0.22
N VAL A 220 31.21 -23.44 0.47
CA VAL A 220 31.84 -22.17 0.87
C VAL A 220 31.86 -21.18 -0.30
N GLU A 221 32.13 -21.66 -1.52
CA GLU A 221 32.10 -20.86 -2.74
C GLU A 221 30.67 -20.38 -3.09
N GLU A 222 29.66 -21.24 -2.91
CA GLU A 222 28.24 -20.87 -3.07
C GLU A 222 27.76 -19.87 -2.01
N SER A 223 28.32 -19.95 -0.80
CA SER A 223 27.96 -19.07 0.32
C SER A 223 28.71 -17.73 0.31
N ALA A 224 29.74 -17.57 -0.52
CA ALA A 224 30.44 -16.31 -0.68
C ALA A 224 29.54 -15.33 -1.47
N PRO A 225 29.36 -14.08 -0.98
CA PRO A 225 28.62 -13.09 -1.73
C PRO A 225 29.33 -12.84 -3.07
N ARG A 226 28.63 -13.01 -4.19
CA ARG A 226 29.12 -12.62 -5.52
C ARG A 226 29.35 -11.12 -5.52
N VAL A 227 30.61 -10.70 -5.37
CA VAL A 227 31.02 -9.34 -5.67
C VAL A 227 30.91 -9.20 -7.17
N VAL A 228 29.89 -8.48 -7.63
CA VAL A 228 29.79 -8.10 -9.04
C VAL A 228 30.79 -6.97 -9.21
N ASP A 229 31.92 -7.26 -9.86
CA ASP A 229 32.88 -6.24 -10.24
C ASP A 229 32.18 -5.26 -11.21
N GLU A 230 31.76 -4.09 -10.70
CA GLU A 230 31.11 -3.03 -11.48
C GLU A 230 32.07 -2.30 -12.45
N ASP A 231 33.13 -2.97 -12.92
CA ASP A 231 34.05 -2.43 -13.93
C ASP A 231 33.49 -2.51 -15.37
N GLU A 232 32.24 -2.95 -15.56
CA GLU A 232 31.51 -2.74 -16.81
C GLU A 232 31.04 -1.28 -16.94
N GLU A 233 31.97 -0.43 -17.34
CA GLU A 233 31.80 0.95 -17.79
C GLU A 233 30.50 1.13 -18.61
N MET A 234 29.45 1.63 -17.94
CA MET A 234 28.12 1.83 -18.48
C MET A 234 28.19 2.82 -19.67
N PRO A 235 27.54 2.53 -20.82
CA PRO A 235 27.59 3.44 -21.95
C PRO A 235 26.99 4.81 -21.58
N PRO A 236 27.62 5.92 -22.00
CA PRO A 236 27.14 7.26 -21.72
C PRO A 236 25.75 7.46 -22.36
N PRO A 237 24.90 8.30 -21.74
CA PRO A 237 23.53 8.50 -22.18
C PRO A 237 23.48 8.93 -23.65
N GLY A 238 22.69 8.20 -24.45
CA GLY A 238 22.54 8.42 -25.90
C GLY A 238 23.33 7.46 -26.79
N VAL A 239 24.14 6.56 -26.22
CA VAL A 239 24.89 5.55 -26.99
C VAL A 239 24.27 4.16 -26.80
N SER A 240 23.84 3.54 -27.90
CA SER A 240 23.30 2.18 -27.87
C SER A 240 24.38 1.17 -27.45
N ALA A 241 24.04 0.24 -26.54
CA ALA A 241 24.91 -0.83 -26.07
C ALA A 241 25.60 -1.62 -27.20
N LYS A 242 24.92 -1.81 -28.34
CA LYS A 242 25.46 -2.48 -29.53
C LYS A 242 26.62 -1.73 -30.18
N SER A 243 26.65 -0.40 -30.07
CA SER A 243 27.69 0.46 -30.65
C SER A 243 28.91 0.62 -29.72
N TRP A 244 28.70 0.54 -28.40
CA TRP A 244 29.75 0.56 -27.38
C TRP A 244 30.61 -0.71 -27.43
N GLY A 245 29.98 -1.88 -27.53
CA GLY A 245 30.70 -3.17 -27.64
C GLY A 245 31.59 -3.29 -28.89
N LYS A 246 31.17 -2.73 -30.03
CA LYS A 246 31.99 -2.70 -31.27
C LYS A 246 33.21 -1.79 -31.18
N ARG A 247 33.20 -0.76 -30.32
CA ARG A 247 34.36 0.13 -30.10
C ARG A 247 35.41 -0.51 -29.19
N LYS A 248 35.00 -1.24 -28.14
CA LYS A 248 35.95 -1.99 -27.28
C LYS A 248 36.66 -3.12 -28.03
N SER A 249 35.98 -3.80 -28.97
CA SER A 249 36.60 -4.86 -29.80
C SER A 249 37.64 -4.37 -30.82
N LYS A 250 37.80 -3.06 -31.02
CA LYS A 250 38.72 -2.48 -32.02
C LYS A 250 39.92 -1.75 -31.41
N ARG A 251 40.11 -1.85 -30.09
CA ARG A 251 41.27 -1.35 -29.37
C ARG A 251 42.15 -2.50 -28.90
#